data_AF-E0SPS0-F1
#
_entry.id   AF-E0SPS0-F1
#
_cell.length_a   1.000
_cell.length_b   1.000
_cell.length_c   1.000
_cell.angle_alpha   90.00
_cell.angle_beta   90.00
_cell.angle_gamma   90.00
#
_symmetry.space_group_name_H-M   'P 1'
#
loop_
_entity.id
_entity.type
_entity.pdbx_description
1 polymer ?
#
loop_
_entity_poly.entity_id
_entity_poly.type
_entity_poly.pdbx_seq_one_letter_code
_entity_poly.pdbx_strand_id
1 'polypeptide(L)'
;MKRLYILIALAVALAVANASVFVYYQLNLTLTASQPAVYFVAGNNAGQPDVMYGAGNTIDVTIDSAGAQAWITVHPTYQKTYYKDVLRIVNQDSQAYTVWLIIDDAINVGVNLTSAKLYVKDVNGNPVNTVDLSQTTSTPIQIGQISGRATWRIDLEFQITGYGAKGSPSQAPKLSDTSASLRLVYSPSSETPP
;
A
#
# COMPACT_ATOMS: atom_id res chain seq x y z
N MET A 1 49.50 -47.79 -31.54
CA MET A 1 48.81 -46.48 -31.70
C MET A 1 47.33 -46.52 -31.28
N LYS A 2 46.47 -47.41 -31.81
CA LYS A 2 45.03 -47.47 -31.45
C LYS A 2 44.73 -47.59 -29.94
N ARG A 3 45.51 -48.38 -29.20
CA ARG A 3 45.36 -48.54 -27.73
C ARG A 3 45.70 -47.26 -26.95
N LEU A 4 46.59 -46.40 -27.48
CA LEU A 4 47.00 -45.15 -26.84
C LEU A 4 45.90 -44.09 -26.95
N TYR A 5 45.22 -43.99 -28.10
CA TYR A 5 44.09 -43.06 -28.28
C TYR A 5 42.88 -43.40 -27.40
N ILE A 6 42.62 -44.69 -27.16
CA ILE A 6 41.56 -45.13 -26.25
C ILE A 6 41.88 -44.71 -24.80
N LEU A 7 43.14 -44.86 -24.37
CA LEU A 7 43.58 -44.45 -23.03
C LEU A 7 43.49 -42.93 -22.84
N ILE A 8 43.87 -42.14 -23.85
CA ILE A 8 43.77 -40.68 -23.81
C ILE A 8 42.31 -40.22 -23.78
N ALA A 9 41.44 -40.81 -24.61
CA ALA A 9 40.02 -40.50 -24.61
C ALA A 9 39.35 -40.84 -23.26
N LEU A 10 39.73 -41.97 -22.65
CA LEU A 10 39.24 -42.37 -21.33
C LEU A 10 39.73 -41.41 -20.23
N ALA A 11 40.99 -40.98 -20.30
CA ALA A 11 41.57 -40.03 -19.35
C ALA A 11 40.91 -38.64 -19.43
N VAL A 12 40.64 -38.15 -20.65
CA VAL A 12 39.93 -36.87 -20.85
C VAL A 12 38.48 -36.96 -20.37
N ALA A 13 37.78 -38.08 -20.63
CA ALA A 13 36.43 -38.29 -20.13
C ALA A 13 36.37 -38.33 -18.59
N LEU A 14 37.35 -38.98 -17.94
CA LEU A 14 37.48 -39.01 -16.48
C LEU A 14 37.88 -37.64 -15.89
N ALA A 15 38.65 -36.83 -16.62
CA ALA A 15 39.00 -35.47 -16.22
C ALA A 15 37.81 -34.50 -16.33
N VAL A 16 37.00 -34.61 -17.39
CA VAL A 16 35.79 -33.79 -17.60
C VAL A 16 34.68 -34.16 -16.60
N ALA A 17 34.55 -35.44 -16.23
CA ALA A 17 33.61 -35.90 -15.20
C ALA A 17 33.90 -35.35 -13.79
N ASN A 18 35.12 -34.87 -13.54
CA ASN A 18 35.53 -34.28 -12.25
C ASN A 18 35.44 -32.73 -12.21
N ALA A 19 34.92 -32.06 -13.23
CA ALA A 19 35.03 -30.60 -13.38
C ALA A 19 33.78 -29.78 -13.00
N SER A 20 32.85 -30.32 -12.22
CA SER A 20 31.79 -29.50 -11.60
C SER A 20 31.82 -29.68 -10.09
N VAL A 21 32.91 -29.22 -9.47
CA VAL A 21 33.06 -29.18 -8.02
C VAL A 21 32.31 -27.95 -7.51
N PHE A 22 31.13 -28.17 -6.94
CA PHE A 22 30.40 -27.15 -6.20
C PHE A 22 30.79 -27.22 -4.73
N VAL A 23 31.34 -26.12 -4.21
CA VAL A 23 31.63 -25.97 -2.78
C VAL A 23 30.46 -25.24 -2.14
N TYR A 24 29.75 -25.92 -1.25
CA TYR A 24 28.65 -25.33 -0.49
C TYR A 24 29.20 -24.84 0.85
N TYR A 25 29.13 -23.53 1.07
CA TYR A 25 29.38 -22.94 2.38
C TYR A 25 28.09 -22.99 3.20
N GLN A 26 28.20 -23.47 4.44
CA GLN A 26 27.07 -23.44 5.35
C GLN A 26 26.78 -22.00 5.77
N LEU A 27 25.60 -21.51 5.42
CA LEU A 27 25.07 -20.25 5.89
C LEU A 27 24.04 -20.55 6.99
N ASN A 28 24.26 -20.01 8.19
CA ASN A 28 23.30 -20.06 9.27
C ASN A 28 22.52 -18.75 9.29
N LEU A 29 21.23 -18.81 8.99
CA LEU A 29 20.30 -17.68 9.05
C LEU A 29 19.45 -17.82 10.29
N THR A 30 19.42 -16.80 11.14
CA THR A 30 18.51 -16.72 12.28
C THR A 30 17.51 -15.61 12.02
N LEU A 31 16.21 -15.92 12.09
CA LEU A 31 15.12 -14.94 12.00
C LEU A 31 14.46 -14.78 13.37
N THR A 32 14.25 -13.53 13.77
CA THR A 32 13.44 -13.16 14.93
C THR A 32 12.40 -12.14 14.50
N ALA A 33 11.13 -12.42 14.75
CA ALA A 33 10.06 -11.46 14.50
C ALA A 33 10.13 -10.32 15.51
N SER A 34 9.89 -9.09 15.06
CA SER A 34 9.73 -7.90 15.90
C SER A 34 8.42 -7.20 15.58
N GLN A 35 7.92 -6.40 16.52
CA GLN A 35 6.77 -5.54 16.26
C GLN A 35 7.11 -4.47 15.22
N PRO A 36 6.17 -4.10 14.34
CA PRO A 36 6.41 -3.08 13.32
C PRO A 36 6.58 -1.69 13.96
N ALA A 37 7.59 -0.92 13.54
CA ALA A 37 7.82 0.43 14.07
C ALA A 37 6.75 1.43 13.59
N VAL A 38 6.29 1.25 12.34
CA VAL A 38 5.23 2.05 11.73
C VAL A 38 4.03 1.16 11.44
N TYR A 39 2.84 1.60 11.87
CA TYR A 39 1.61 0.82 11.79
C TYR A 39 0.38 1.74 11.68
N PHE A 40 -0.76 1.15 11.35
CA PHE A 40 -2.03 1.82 11.21
C PHE A 40 -2.83 1.83 12.51
N VAL A 41 -3.53 2.94 12.76
CA VAL A 41 -4.60 3.03 13.76
C VAL A 41 -5.79 3.76 13.17
N ALA A 42 -6.97 3.51 13.74
CA ALA A 42 -8.18 4.20 13.33
C ALA A 42 -8.05 5.71 13.58
N GLY A 43 -8.53 6.52 12.63
CA GLY A 43 -8.64 7.96 12.82
C GLY A 43 -9.83 8.33 13.70
N ASN A 44 -9.95 9.61 14.10
CA ASN A 44 -11.04 10.02 15.00
C ASN A 44 -12.43 9.89 14.38
N ASN A 45 -12.52 9.90 13.04
CA ASN A 45 -13.80 9.78 12.35
C ASN A 45 -14.14 8.33 11.94
N ALA A 46 -13.26 7.36 12.23
CA ALA A 46 -13.62 5.96 12.09
C ALA A 46 -14.80 5.61 13.03
N GLY A 47 -15.77 4.85 12.50
CA GLY A 47 -17.00 4.49 13.19
C GLY A 47 -18.01 5.63 13.37
N GLN A 48 -17.69 6.85 12.94
CA GLN A 48 -18.62 7.98 12.98
C GLN A 48 -19.65 7.89 11.84
N PRO A 49 -20.81 8.57 11.97
CA PRO A 49 -21.82 8.59 10.92
C PRO A 49 -21.24 9.02 9.56
N ASP A 50 -21.58 8.25 8.53
CA ASP A 50 -21.24 8.54 7.14
C ASP A 50 -22.33 9.42 6.50
N VAL A 51 -21.97 10.16 5.45
CA VAL A 51 -22.86 11.12 4.79
C VAL A 51 -23.79 10.36 3.84
N MET A 52 -25.02 10.04 4.27
CA MET A 52 -26.04 9.46 3.39
C MET A 52 -27.46 9.89 3.77
N TYR A 53 -28.36 9.96 2.77
CA TYR A 53 -29.80 10.10 3.00
C TYR A 53 -30.42 8.72 3.33
N GLY A 54 -30.98 8.57 4.54
CA GLY A 54 -31.95 7.51 4.84
C GLY A 54 -31.42 6.16 5.36
N ALA A 55 -30.12 5.95 5.55
CA ALA A 55 -29.60 4.81 6.32
C ALA A 55 -28.37 5.20 7.15
N GLY A 56 -28.29 4.68 8.38
CA GLY A 56 -27.26 4.98 9.37
C GLY A 56 -25.94 4.26 9.11
N ASN A 57 -25.32 4.50 7.96
CA ASN A 57 -23.98 4.02 7.67
C ASN A 57 -22.94 4.74 8.53
N THR A 58 -21.81 4.09 8.75
CA THR A 58 -20.64 4.66 9.41
C THR A 58 -19.44 4.58 8.49
N ILE A 59 -18.46 5.46 8.71
CA ILE A 59 -17.13 5.36 8.11
C ILE A 59 -16.47 4.11 8.70
N ASP A 60 -16.46 3.01 7.96
CA ASP A 60 -15.96 1.74 8.47
C ASP A 60 -14.45 1.64 8.25
N VAL A 61 -13.72 1.32 9.32
CA VAL A 61 -12.28 1.14 9.29
C VAL A 61 -11.95 -0.10 10.09
N THR A 62 -11.55 -1.15 9.38
CA THR A 62 -11.05 -2.38 9.99
C THR A 62 -9.53 -2.39 9.88
N ILE A 63 -8.84 -2.76 10.95
CA ILE A 63 -7.38 -2.88 10.98
C ILE A 63 -7.05 -4.25 11.55
N ASP A 64 -6.08 -4.94 10.97
CA ASP A 64 -5.63 -6.22 11.49
C ASP A 64 -4.96 -6.06 12.87
N SER A 65 -4.81 -7.17 13.60
CA SER A 65 -4.26 -7.13 14.97
C SER A 65 -2.81 -6.64 15.02
N ALA A 66 -2.08 -6.69 13.91
CA ALA A 66 -0.70 -6.20 13.81
C ALA A 66 -0.61 -4.72 13.40
N GLY A 67 -1.72 -4.08 12.99
CA GLY A 67 -1.70 -2.73 12.43
C GLY A 67 -0.99 -2.64 11.08
N ALA A 68 -0.77 -3.76 10.40
CA ALA A 68 -0.07 -3.83 9.12
C ALA A 68 -1.02 -3.65 7.93
N GLN A 69 -2.31 -3.95 8.10
CA GLN A 69 -3.33 -3.89 7.06
C GLN A 69 -4.55 -3.13 7.57
N ALA A 70 -5.11 -2.27 6.71
CA ALA A 70 -6.31 -1.53 6.99
C ALA A 70 -7.27 -1.58 5.80
N TRP A 71 -8.56 -1.72 6.08
CA TRP A 71 -9.66 -1.67 5.12
C TRP A 71 -10.54 -0.49 5.49
N ILE A 72 -10.85 0.36 4.52
CA ILE A 72 -11.69 1.54 4.71
C ILE A 72 -12.90 1.43 3.78
N THR A 73 -14.10 1.56 4.34
CA THR A 73 -15.34 1.68 3.56
C THR A 73 -16.00 3.02 3.87
N VAL A 74 -16.26 3.81 2.82
CA VAL A 74 -16.92 5.11 2.88
C VAL A 74 -17.97 5.21 1.78
N HIS A 75 -18.97 6.08 1.97
CA HIS A 75 -20.13 6.19 1.09
C HIS A 75 -20.27 7.60 0.50
N PRO A 76 -19.30 8.06 -0.34
CA PRO A 76 -19.33 9.41 -0.88
C PRO A 76 -20.63 9.69 -1.64
N THR A 77 -21.11 10.93 -1.48
CA THR A 77 -22.31 11.41 -2.16
C THR A 77 -21.94 12.16 -3.44
N TYR A 78 -22.95 12.75 -4.09
CA TYR A 78 -22.75 13.59 -5.27
C TYR A 78 -21.74 14.70 -5.04
N GLN A 79 -21.13 15.15 -6.12
CA GLN A 79 -20.14 16.22 -6.13
C GLN A 79 -18.92 15.82 -5.27
N LYS A 80 -18.44 16.74 -4.43
CA LYS A 80 -17.22 16.59 -3.67
C LYS A 80 -17.55 16.12 -2.25
N THR A 81 -17.08 14.95 -1.86
CA THR A 81 -17.15 14.48 -0.47
C THR A 81 -15.76 14.36 0.11
N TYR A 82 -15.55 14.92 1.32
CA TYR A 82 -14.27 14.91 2.03
C TYR A 82 -14.41 14.22 3.38
N TYR A 83 -13.65 13.14 3.58
CA TYR A 83 -13.57 12.40 4.83
C TYR A 83 -12.28 12.77 5.54
N LYS A 84 -12.40 13.46 6.67
CA LYS A 84 -11.25 13.86 7.49
C LYS A 84 -10.86 12.75 8.45
N ASP A 85 -9.57 12.53 8.67
CA ASP A 85 -9.02 11.71 9.76
C ASP A 85 -9.70 10.34 9.90
N VAL A 86 -9.69 9.58 8.80
CA VAL A 86 -10.30 8.25 8.69
C VAL A 86 -9.35 7.17 9.21
N LEU A 87 -8.07 7.28 8.83
CA LEU A 87 -7.00 6.37 9.22
C LEU A 87 -5.80 7.19 9.66
N ARG A 88 -4.90 6.61 10.46
CA ARG A 88 -3.64 7.23 10.86
C ARG A 88 -2.48 6.27 10.68
N ILE A 89 -1.33 6.84 10.35
CA ILE A 89 -0.03 6.15 10.32
C ILE A 89 0.75 6.62 11.54
N VAL A 90 1.12 5.69 12.41
CA VAL A 90 1.81 5.98 13.68
C VAL A 90 3.21 5.40 13.62
N ASN A 91 4.20 6.21 13.98
CA ASN A 91 5.54 5.73 14.29
C ASN A 91 5.69 5.59 15.81
N GLN A 92 5.72 4.35 16.32
CA GLN A 92 5.91 4.09 17.74
C GLN A 92 7.37 4.02 18.19
N ASP A 93 8.33 4.18 17.28
CA ASP A 93 9.74 4.22 17.66
C ASP A 93 10.22 5.67 17.92
N SER A 94 11.42 5.82 18.47
CA SER A 94 12.12 7.12 18.56
C SER A 94 12.82 7.52 17.27
N GLN A 95 13.10 6.57 16.37
CA GLN A 95 13.76 6.86 15.10
C GLN A 95 12.77 7.36 14.05
N ALA A 96 13.27 8.14 13.09
CA ALA A 96 12.48 8.56 11.95
C ALA A 96 12.54 7.51 10.83
N TYR A 97 11.46 7.39 10.06
CA TYR A 97 11.35 6.47 8.93
C TYR A 97 10.92 7.19 7.67
N THR A 98 11.51 6.84 6.54
CA THR A 98 10.96 7.21 5.24
C THR A 98 9.79 6.29 4.94
N VAL A 99 8.70 6.86 4.44
CA VAL A 99 7.44 6.15 4.19
C VAL A 99 7.06 6.29 2.72
N TRP A 100 6.64 5.18 2.12
CA TRP A 100 6.14 5.09 0.76
C TRP A 100 4.76 4.45 0.73
N LEU A 101 3.99 4.79 -0.29
CA LEU A 101 2.77 4.09 -0.67
C LEU A 101 2.92 3.50 -2.07
N ILE A 102 2.45 2.28 -2.23
CA ILE A 102 2.32 1.61 -3.53
C ILE A 102 0.83 1.36 -3.74
N ILE A 103 0.30 1.75 -4.90
CA ILE A 103 -1.06 1.45 -5.33
C ILE A 103 -1.00 0.24 -6.26
N ASP A 104 -1.40 -0.91 -5.74
CA ASP A 104 -1.41 -2.17 -6.49
C ASP A 104 -2.63 -2.21 -7.42
N ASP A 105 -3.80 -1.83 -6.90
CA ASP A 105 -5.05 -1.72 -7.64
C ASP A 105 -5.60 -0.30 -7.50
N ALA A 106 -5.84 0.35 -8.63
CA ALA A 106 -6.39 1.70 -8.67
C ALA A 106 -7.91 1.69 -8.70
N ILE A 107 -8.52 2.73 -8.14
CA ILE A 107 -9.95 2.98 -8.33
C ILE A 107 -10.18 3.34 -9.79
N ASN A 108 -11.07 2.59 -10.45
CA ASN A 108 -11.49 2.90 -11.81
C ASN A 108 -12.38 4.17 -11.81
N VAL A 109 -11.75 5.31 -12.11
CA VAL A 109 -12.46 6.55 -12.39
C VAL A 109 -13.17 6.44 -13.74
N GLY A 110 -14.49 6.32 -13.68
CA GLY A 110 -15.36 6.20 -14.85
C GLY A 110 -16.11 7.50 -15.15
N VAL A 111 -17.27 7.37 -15.80
CA VAL A 111 -18.13 8.53 -16.14
C VAL A 111 -18.64 9.24 -14.87
N ASN A 112 -18.90 8.48 -13.81
CA ASN A 112 -19.56 8.99 -12.61
C ASN A 112 -18.61 9.35 -11.46
N LEU A 113 -17.38 8.81 -11.43
CA LEU A 113 -16.35 9.15 -10.45
C LEU A 113 -15.17 9.76 -11.20
N THR A 114 -14.90 11.03 -10.96
CA THR A 114 -13.90 11.81 -11.71
C THR A 114 -12.63 12.10 -10.94
N SER A 115 -12.63 11.91 -9.62
CA SER A 115 -11.43 12.01 -8.80
C SER A 115 -11.55 11.19 -7.53
N ALA A 116 -10.45 10.55 -7.14
CA ALA A 116 -10.28 9.87 -5.86
C ALA A 116 -8.87 10.18 -5.34
N LYS A 117 -8.79 10.81 -4.17
CA LYS A 117 -7.51 11.27 -3.59
C LYS A 117 -7.38 10.84 -2.14
N LEU A 118 -6.16 10.49 -1.79
CA LEU A 118 -5.73 10.26 -0.42
C LEU A 118 -4.78 11.38 -0.01
N TYR A 119 -5.09 12.06 1.07
CA TYR A 119 -4.25 13.11 1.63
C TYR A 119 -3.55 12.59 2.89
N VAL A 120 -2.24 12.72 2.92
CA VAL A 120 -1.43 12.49 4.12
C VAL A 120 -1.15 13.85 4.75
N LYS A 121 -1.52 14.01 6.01
CA LYS A 121 -1.32 15.25 6.77
C LYS A 121 -0.70 14.95 8.12
N ASP A 122 0.03 15.91 8.67
CA ASP A 122 0.48 15.80 10.06
C ASP A 122 -0.70 15.97 11.04
N VAL A 123 -0.44 15.77 12.34
CA VAL A 123 -1.46 15.94 13.39
C VAL A 123 -2.05 17.36 13.45
N ASN A 124 -1.30 18.37 13.01
CA ASN A 124 -1.76 19.77 12.97
C ASN A 124 -2.60 20.06 11.72
N GLY A 125 -2.64 19.13 10.77
CA GLY A 125 -3.37 19.25 9.51
C GLY A 125 -2.58 19.89 8.38
N ASN A 126 -1.26 20.07 8.53
CA ASN A 126 -0.40 20.50 7.45
C ASN A 126 -0.27 19.37 6.40
N PRO A 127 -0.26 19.70 5.10
CA PRO A 127 -0.09 18.72 4.06
C PRO A 127 1.32 18.11 4.13
N VAL A 128 1.38 16.78 4.16
CA VAL A 128 2.62 16.00 3.98
C VAL A 128 2.70 15.54 2.53
N ASN A 129 1.64 14.90 2.02
CA ASN A 129 1.57 14.46 0.62
C ASN A 129 0.11 14.28 0.15
N THR A 130 -0.07 14.16 -1.17
CA THR A 130 -1.34 13.80 -1.80
C THR A 130 -1.08 12.70 -2.81
N VAL A 131 -1.88 11.63 -2.73
CA VAL A 131 -1.81 10.47 -3.59
C VAL A 131 -3.09 10.40 -4.42
N ASP A 132 -2.93 10.26 -5.74
CA ASP A 132 -4.04 10.02 -6.65
C ASP A 132 -4.35 8.52 -6.68
N LEU A 133 -5.55 8.14 -6.26
CA LEU A 133 -5.98 6.74 -6.18
C LEU A 133 -6.47 6.18 -7.52
N SER A 134 -6.50 7.00 -8.57
CA SER A 134 -6.96 6.59 -9.91
C SER A 134 -5.88 5.97 -10.78
N GLN A 135 -4.64 5.88 -10.29
CA GLN A 135 -3.52 5.33 -11.04
C GLN A 135 -2.77 4.31 -10.20
N THR A 136 -2.47 3.15 -10.79
CA THR A 136 -1.55 2.20 -10.18
C THR A 136 -0.13 2.75 -10.27
N THR A 137 0.73 2.32 -9.37
CA THR A 137 2.09 2.83 -9.29
C THR A 137 3.08 1.71 -9.59
N SER A 138 3.83 1.83 -10.68
CA SER A 138 4.97 0.94 -10.96
C SER A 138 6.18 1.24 -10.06
N THR A 139 6.22 2.44 -9.48
CA THR A 139 7.30 2.91 -8.60
C THR A 139 6.69 3.40 -7.29
N PRO A 140 7.24 3.02 -6.12
CA PRO A 140 6.70 3.48 -4.83
C PRO A 140 6.67 5.01 -4.72
N ILE A 141 5.52 5.57 -4.31
CA ILE A 141 5.37 7.00 -4.08
C ILE A 141 5.94 7.32 -2.71
N GLN A 142 7.03 8.07 -2.64
CA GLN A 142 7.55 8.56 -1.37
C GLN A 142 6.59 9.59 -0.78
N ILE A 143 6.05 9.28 0.39
CA ILE A 143 5.12 10.15 1.11
C ILE A 143 5.89 11.22 1.87
N GLY A 144 6.96 10.81 2.55
CA GLY A 144 7.82 11.71 3.32
C GLY A 144 8.57 10.95 4.40
N GLN A 145 9.11 11.68 5.37
CA GLN A 145 9.78 11.11 6.53
C GLN A 145 8.95 11.36 7.79
N ILE A 146 8.46 10.30 8.42
CA ILE A 146 7.73 10.37 9.70
C ILE A 146 8.74 10.38 10.84
N SER A 147 8.74 11.44 11.65
CA SER A 147 9.64 11.54 12.82
C SER A 147 9.30 10.48 13.87
N GLY A 148 10.24 10.22 14.78
CA GLY A 148 9.99 9.38 15.95
C GLY A 148 8.81 9.89 16.76
N ARG A 149 7.95 8.97 17.23
CA ARG A 149 6.74 9.27 18.01
C ARG A 149 5.72 10.16 17.30
N ALA A 150 5.86 10.36 15.99
CA ALA A 150 4.93 11.17 15.22
C ALA A 150 3.74 10.33 14.72
N THR A 151 2.67 11.04 14.36
CA THR A 151 1.48 10.47 13.73
C THR A 151 1.12 11.31 12.53
N TRP A 152 0.75 10.64 11.44
CA TRP A 152 0.11 11.27 10.30
C TRP A 152 -1.33 10.81 10.23
N ARG A 153 -2.21 11.70 9.79
CA ARG A 153 -3.61 11.38 9.49
C ARG A 153 -3.81 11.23 8.00
N ILE A 154 -4.75 10.38 7.65
CA ILE A 154 -5.22 10.11 6.31
C ILE A 154 -6.62 10.69 6.17
N ASP A 155 -6.75 11.62 5.23
CA ASP A 155 -8.03 12.17 4.79
C ASP A 155 -8.31 11.62 3.37
N LEU A 156 -9.57 11.42 3.00
CA LEU A 156 -10.00 10.95 1.69
C LEU A 156 -10.90 11.98 1.00
N GLU A 157 -10.80 12.08 -0.31
CA GLU A 157 -11.66 12.94 -1.12
C GLU A 157 -12.11 12.23 -2.39
N PHE A 158 -13.40 12.33 -2.67
CA PHE A 158 -14.01 11.77 -3.87
C PHE A 158 -14.83 12.82 -4.58
N GLN A 159 -14.72 12.86 -5.91
CA GLN A 159 -15.53 13.69 -6.78
C GLN A 159 -16.41 12.79 -7.66
N ILE A 160 -17.72 12.80 -7.39
CA ILE A 160 -18.72 12.05 -8.15
C ILE A 160 -19.53 13.02 -9.01
N THR A 161 -19.44 12.87 -10.34
CA THR A 161 -20.17 13.67 -11.32
C THR A 161 -21.27 12.84 -11.96
N GLY A 162 -22.51 13.10 -11.58
CA GLY A 162 -23.67 12.44 -12.18
C GLY A 162 -24.78 12.31 -11.17
N TYR A 163 -26.00 12.64 -11.58
CA TYR A 163 -27.18 12.21 -10.85
C TYR A 163 -27.40 10.72 -11.12
N GLY A 164 -28.11 10.01 -10.24
CA GLY A 164 -28.57 8.65 -10.56
C GLY A 164 -29.41 8.63 -11.83
N ALA A 165 -29.78 7.43 -12.28
CA ALA A 165 -30.60 7.22 -13.46
C ALA A 165 -31.71 8.30 -13.57
N LYS A 166 -31.58 9.21 -14.54
CA LYS A 166 -32.50 10.32 -14.85
C LYS A 166 -32.49 11.57 -13.96
N GLY A 167 -31.37 11.99 -13.36
CA GLY A 167 -31.33 13.34 -12.75
C GLY A 167 -31.90 13.41 -11.32
N SER A 168 -32.28 12.27 -10.72
CA SER A 168 -32.88 12.27 -9.38
C SER A 168 -31.82 12.26 -8.27
N PRO A 169 -31.95 13.11 -7.23
CA PRO A 169 -31.11 13.06 -6.03
C PRO A 169 -31.43 11.87 -5.11
N SER A 170 -32.51 11.13 -5.38
CA SER A 170 -32.94 9.98 -4.57
C SER A 170 -32.30 8.65 -5.00
N GLN A 171 -31.40 8.65 -5.98
CA GLN A 171 -30.74 7.45 -6.50
C GLN A 171 -29.26 7.72 -6.72
N ALA A 172 -28.36 7.06 -5.98
CA ALA A 172 -26.92 7.20 -6.19
C ALA A 172 -26.52 6.76 -7.62
N PRO A 173 -25.53 7.41 -8.25
CA PRO A 173 -25.03 6.98 -9.54
C PRO A 173 -24.30 5.65 -9.39
N LYS A 174 -24.45 4.75 -10.36
CA LYS A 174 -23.73 3.47 -10.34
C LYS A 174 -22.24 3.72 -10.63
N LEU A 175 -21.38 3.17 -9.77
CA LEU A 175 -19.93 3.14 -9.96
C LEU A 175 -19.52 1.77 -10.53
N SER A 176 -18.51 1.76 -11.41
CA SER A 176 -18.04 0.57 -12.15
C SER A 176 -17.02 -0.26 -11.38
N ASP A 177 -16.17 0.40 -10.59
CA ASP A 177 -15.25 -0.20 -9.62
C ASP A 177 -15.04 0.82 -8.48
N THR A 178 -14.92 0.36 -7.25
CA THR A 178 -14.98 1.25 -6.06
C THR A 178 -13.88 1.01 -5.04
N SER A 179 -12.94 0.11 -5.31
CA SER A 179 -11.84 -0.21 -4.39
C SER A 179 -10.49 0.14 -4.99
N ALA A 180 -9.58 0.61 -4.12
CA ALA A 180 -8.15 0.61 -4.36
C ALA A 180 -7.47 -0.28 -3.31
N SER A 181 -6.36 -0.90 -3.69
CA SER A 181 -5.48 -1.64 -2.79
C SER A 181 -4.14 -0.92 -2.70
N LEU A 182 -3.67 -0.68 -1.47
CA LEU A 182 -2.43 0.03 -1.23
C LEU A 182 -1.54 -0.74 -0.24
N ARG A 183 -0.23 -0.64 -0.44
CA ARG A 183 0.79 -1.10 0.51
C ARG A 183 1.55 0.08 1.09
N LEU A 184 1.65 0.09 2.42
CA LEU A 184 2.56 0.96 3.16
C LEU A 184 3.93 0.29 3.25
N VAL A 185 4.97 1.01 2.83
CA VAL A 185 6.36 0.58 2.98
C VAL A 185 7.09 1.62 3.79
N TYR A 186 7.97 1.19 4.70
CA TYR A 186 8.80 2.10 5.47
C TYR A 186 10.20 1.53 5.68
N SER A 187 11.18 2.42 5.78
CA SER A 187 12.59 2.07 5.97
C SER A 187 13.28 3.14 6.83
N PRO A 188 14.21 2.76 7.71
CA PRO A 188 15.09 3.73 8.36
C PRO A 188 16.09 4.34 7.37
N SER A 189 16.27 3.74 6.18
CA SER A 189 17.06 4.28 5.09
C SER A 189 16.22 5.16 4.15
N SER A 190 16.90 6.01 3.38
CA SER A 190 16.30 6.79 2.29
C SER A 190 16.27 6.03 0.96
N GLU A 191 16.59 4.74 0.95
CA GLU A 191 16.59 3.93 -0.27
C GLU A 191 15.16 3.61 -0.68
N THR A 192 14.85 3.85 -1.97
CA THR A 192 13.52 3.54 -2.52
C THR A 192 13.33 2.02 -2.54
N PRO A 193 12.18 1.51 -2.04
CA PRO A 193 11.87 0.10 -2.12
C PRO A 193 11.71 -0.36 -3.59
N PRO A 194 11.97 -1.64 -3.88
CA PRO A 194 11.82 -2.22 -5.22
C PRO A 194 10.36 -2.27 -5.68
#